data_AF-A0A1I3HV66-F1
#
_entry.id   AF-A0A1I3HV66-F1
#
_cell.length_a   1.000
_cell.length_b   1.000
_cell.length_c   1.000
_cell.angle_alpha   90.00
_cell.angle_beta   90.00
_cell.angle_gamma   90.00
#
_symmetry.space_group_name_H-M   'P 1'
#
loop_
_entity.id
_entity.type
_entity.pdbx_description
1 polymer ?
#
loop_
_entity_poly.entity_id
_entity_poly.type
_entity_poly.pdbx_seq_one_letter_code
_entity_poly.pdbx_strand_id
1 'polypeptide(L)'
;MKKHVDSGDIYIRANNIEFSIVDVNELADAIIELTTNDYVGILNVSEEKPVSHYAFNKALCRKYGWDDSCIVANEEKENIYYLDNSLRKRILKTRIGCL
;
A
#
# COMPACT_ATOMS: atom_id res chain seq x y z
N MET A 1 -1.94 -1.25 15.40
CA MET A 1 -2.72 -2.48 15.13
C MET A 1 -2.63 -3.47 16.28
N LYS A 2 -1.48 -4.11 16.55
CA LYS A 2 -1.34 -5.15 17.60
C LYS A 2 -1.94 -4.77 18.97
N LYS A 3 -1.75 -3.53 19.43
CA LYS A 3 -2.38 -3.01 20.66
C LYS A 3 -3.90 -3.14 20.68
N HIS A 4 -4.59 -2.86 19.57
CA HIS A 4 -6.06 -2.97 19.48
C HIS A 4 -6.52 -4.43 19.44
N VAL A 5 -5.75 -5.30 18.77
CA VAL A 5 -5.99 -6.75 18.81
C VAL A 5 -5.90 -7.25 20.25
N ASP A 6 -4.87 -6.84 20.98
CA ASP A 6 -4.61 -7.30 22.34
C ASP A 6 -5.59 -6.77 23.38
N SER A 7 -6.09 -5.53 23.19
CA SER A 7 -7.09 -4.95 24.08
C SER A 7 -8.52 -5.39 23.75
N GLY A 8 -8.77 -5.90 22.54
CA GLY A 8 -10.12 -6.17 22.03
C GLY A 8 -10.92 -4.90 21.71
N ASP A 9 -10.29 -3.73 21.77
CA ASP A 9 -10.96 -2.46 21.46
C ASP A 9 -11.34 -2.40 19.99
N ILE A 10 -12.56 -1.92 19.73
CA ILE A 10 -13.04 -1.71 18.37
C ILE A 10 -12.10 -0.72 17.66
N TYR A 11 -11.59 -1.17 16.51
CA TYR A 11 -10.71 -0.39 15.65
C TYR A 11 -11.43 -0.04 14.34
N ILE A 12 -12.04 1.13 14.33
CA ILE A 12 -12.80 1.63 13.18
C ILE A 12 -11.85 2.11 12.08
N ARG A 13 -12.06 1.65 10.84
CA ARG A 13 -11.25 2.04 9.69
C ARG A 13 -12.11 2.31 8.45
N ALA A 14 -11.74 3.37 7.74
CA ALA A 14 -12.39 3.75 6.49
C ALA A 14 -12.31 2.65 5.43
N ASN A 15 -13.44 2.33 4.82
CA ASN A 15 -13.56 1.32 3.78
C ASN A 15 -13.58 1.93 2.36
N ASN A 16 -14.00 3.19 2.23
CA ASN A 16 -14.05 3.94 0.98
C ASN A 16 -12.87 4.88 0.74
N ILE A 17 -11.98 5.08 1.73
CA ILE A 17 -10.75 5.83 1.54
C ILE A 17 -9.65 4.84 1.12
N GLU A 18 -9.29 4.92 -0.15
CA GLU A 18 -8.26 4.11 -0.78
C GLU A 18 -6.91 4.82 -0.84
N PHE A 19 -5.83 4.07 -0.62
CA PHE A 19 -4.47 4.56 -0.73
C PHE A 19 -3.56 3.53 -1.39
N SER A 20 -2.42 4.01 -1.86
CA SER A 20 -1.38 3.20 -2.47
C SER A 20 -0.32 2.87 -1.43
N ILE A 21 0.14 1.62 -1.43
CA ILE A 21 1.20 1.14 -0.54
C ILE A 21 2.47 0.99 -1.37
N VAL A 22 3.59 1.35 -0.75
CA VAL A 22 4.92 1.09 -1.27
C VAL A 22 5.64 0.22 -0.25
N ASP A 23 6.13 -0.94 -0.68
CA ASP A 23 7.04 -1.73 0.14
C ASP A 23 8.42 -1.05 0.17
N VAL A 24 9.00 -0.95 1.37
CA VAL A 24 10.26 -0.20 1.57
C VAL A 24 11.42 -0.86 0.83
N ASN A 25 11.44 -2.19 0.71
CA ASN A 25 12.49 -2.88 -0.03
C ASN A 25 12.34 -2.63 -1.53
N GLU A 26 11.12 -2.67 -2.06
CA GLU A 26 10.88 -2.33 -3.47
C GLU A 26 11.24 -0.89 -3.80
N LEU A 27 10.99 0.05 -2.88
CA LEU A 27 11.44 1.43 -3.03
C LEU A 27 12.97 1.52 -3.04
N ALA A 28 13.65 0.79 -2.15
CA ALA A 28 15.11 0.78 -2.09
C ALA A 28 15.70 0.21 -3.39
N ASP A 29 15.17 -0.91 -3.90
CA ASP A 29 15.58 -1.53 -5.16
C ASP A 29 15.39 -0.57 -6.34
N ALA A 30 14.25 0.12 -6.39
CA ALA A 30 13.98 1.13 -7.41
C ALA A 30 14.99 2.30 -7.36
N ILE A 31 15.34 2.77 -6.17
CA ILE A 31 16.37 3.82 -6.00
C ILE A 31 17.74 3.31 -6.47
N ILE A 32 18.10 2.07 -6.14
CA ILE A 32 19.35 1.46 -6.61
C ILE A 32 19.34 1.35 -8.15
N GLU A 33 18.25 0.91 -8.76
CA GLU A 33 18.11 0.83 -10.22
C GLU A 33 18.29 2.21 -10.88
N LEU A 34 17.63 3.24 -10.34
CA LEU A 34 17.71 4.61 -10.85
C LEU A 34 19.11 5.23 -10.71
N THR A 35 19.85 4.88 -9.66
CA THR A 35 21.20 5.42 -9.43
C THR A 35 22.29 4.68 -10.21
N THR A 36 22.01 3.47 -10.69
CA THR A 36 22.99 2.61 -11.37
C THR A 36 22.82 2.58 -12.89
N ASN A 37 21.74 3.14 -13.43
CA ASN A 37 21.43 3.14 -14.86
C ASN A 37 21.20 4.57 -15.40
N ASP A 38 21.44 4.75 -16.70
CA ASP A 38 21.05 5.98 -17.40
C ASP A 38 19.55 5.94 -17.71
N TYR A 39 18.73 6.38 -16.75
CA TYR A 39 17.28 6.37 -16.83
C TYR A 39 16.71 7.78 -16.95
N VAL A 40 15.82 7.97 -17.93
CA VAL A 40 15.02 9.19 -18.09
C VAL A 40 13.55 8.80 -18.13
N GLY A 41 12.79 9.14 -17.07
CA GLY A 41 11.36 8.83 -17.00
C GLY A 41 10.79 8.87 -15.58
N ILE A 42 9.62 8.24 -15.42
CA ILE A 42 8.93 8.07 -14.13
C ILE A 42 8.81 6.58 -13.83
N LEU A 43 9.40 6.13 -12.72
CA LEU A 43 9.26 4.77 -12.21
C LEU A 43 8.22 4.75 -11.09
N ASN A 44 7.14 3.98 -11.26
CA ASN A 44 6.15 3.79 -10.22
C ASN A 44 6.44 2.53 -9.40
N VAL A 45 6.53 2.70 -8.08
CA VAL A 45 6.88 1.65 -7.10
C VAL A 45 5.69 1.23 -6.23
N SER A 46 4.53 1.86 -6.41
CA SER A 46 3.34 1.53 -5.65
C SER A 46 2.56 0.37 -6.26
N GLU A 47 1.99 -0.47 -5.41
CA GLU A 47 1.21 -1.65 -5.81
C GLU A 47 0.11 -1.34 -6.86
N GLU A 48 -0.21 -2.31 -7.71
CA GLU A 48 -1.16 -2.14 -8.83
C GLU A 48 -2.57 -1.73 -8.36
N LYS A 49 -2.99 -2.27 -7.20
CA LYS A 49 -4.33 -2.04 -6.67
C LYS A 49 -4.28 -1.15 -5.42
N PRO A 50 -5.21 -0.18 -5.31
CA PRO A 50 -5.42 0.51 -4.05
C PRO A 50 -5.82 -0.50 -3.00
N VAL A 51 -5.62 -0.12 -1.75
CA VAL A 51 -6.34 -0.75 -0.65
C VAL A 51 -6.97 0.30 0.23
N SER A 52 -8.12 -0.03 0.81
CA SER A 52 -8.73 0.82 1.83
C SER A 52 -8.01 0.67 3.17
N HIS A 53 -8.20 1.66 4.05
CA HIS A 53 -7.71 1.62 5.43
C HIS A 53 -8.21 0.35 6.14
N TYR A 54 -9.46 -0.04 5.92
CA TYR A 54 -10.04 -1.27 6.44
C TYR A 54 -9.35 -2.52 5.88
N ALA A 55 -9.27 -2.65 4.55
CA ALA A 55 -8.68 -3.82 3.89
C ALA A 55 -7.21 -4.03 4.26
N PHE A 56 -6.43 -2.93 4.34
CA PHE A 56 -5.03 -2.99 4.74
C PHE A 56 -4.84 -3.56 6.16
N ASN A 57 -5.63 -3.11 7.14
CA ASN A 57 -5.46 -3.57 8.52
C ASN A 57 -5.91 -5.04 8.69
N LYS A 58 -6.96 -5.46 7.99
CA LYS A 58 -7.35 -6.87 7.91
C LYS A 58 -6.22 -7.73 7.32
N ALA A 59 -5.63 -7.30 6.20
CA ALA A 59 -4.50 -8.00 5.59
C ALA A 59 -3.27 -8.05 6.50
N LEU A 60 -2.98 -6.97 7.24
CA LEU A 60 -1.91 -6.92 8.23
C LEU A 60 -2.11 -7.94 9.34
N CYS A 61 -3.33 -8.07 9.88
CA CYS A 61 -3.62 -9.07 10.90
C CYS A 61 -3.42 -10.49 10.38
N ARG A 62 -3.94 -10.79 9.18
CA ARG A 62 -3.75 -12.11 8.52
C ARG A 62 -2.28 -12.44 8.30
N LYS A 63 -1.49 -11.47 7.84
CA LYS A 63 -0.03 -11.64 7.62
C LYS A 63 0.70 -12.07 8.90
N TYR A 64 0.25 -11.61 10.06
CA TYR A 64 0.87 -11.93 11.36
C TYR A 64 0.09 -12.95 12.19
N GLY A 65 -0.96 -13.56 11.65
CA GLY A 65 -1.80 -14.52 12.38
C GLY A 65 -2.58 -13.93 13.56
N TRP A 66 -2.89 -12.63 13.52
CA TRP A 66 -3.67 -11.96 14.55
C TRP A 66 -5.16 -12.04 14.25
N ASP A 67 -5.99 -12.09 15.30
CA ASP A 67 -7.43 -11.96 15.16
C ASP A 67 -7.78 -10.57 14.62
N ASP A 68 -8.64 -10.55 13.59
CA ASP A 68 -9.01 -9.34 12.86
C ASP A 68 -10.44 -8.87 13.20
N SER A 69 -11.11 -9.53 14.16
CA SER A 69 -12.51 -9.27 14.55
C SER A 69 -12.73 -7.87 15.13
N CYS A 70 -11.72 -7.28 15.77
CA CYS A 70 -11.78 -5.92 16.32
C CYS A 70 -11.89 -4.84 15.24
N ILE A 71 -11.56 -5.15 13.97
CA ILE A 71 -11.55 -4.17 12.88
C ILE A 71 -12.95 -4.05 12.27
N VAL A 72 -13.50 -2.83 12.33
CA VAL A 72 -14.84 -2.52 11.81
C VAL A 72 -14.74 -1.51 10.68
N ALA A 73 -15.46 -1.78 9.59
CA ALA A 73 -15.52 -0.89 8.42
C ALA A 73 -16.36 0.35 8.72
N ASN A 74 -15.92 1.52 8.23
CA ASN A 74 -16.68 2.76 8.23
C ASN A 74 -16.69 3.40 6.84
N GLU A 75 -17.80 4.02 6.47
CA GLU A 75 -17.93 4.80 5.24
C GLU A 75 -17.76 6.28 5.59
N GLU A 76 -16.59 6.85 5.28
CA GLU A 76 -16.31 8.24 5.57
C GLU A 76 -17.10 9.16 4.63
N LYS A 77 -17.71 10.21 5.17
CA LYS A 77 -18.52 11.15 4.39
C LYS A 77 -17.66 12.17 3.64
N GLU A 78 -16.46 12.45 4.13
CA GLU A 78 -15.52 13.40 3.56
C GLU A 78 -14.32 12.64 3.00
N ASN A 79 -14.13 12.69 1.68
CA ASN A 79 -12.94 12.13 1.03
C ASN A 79 -11.81 13.16 1.09
N ILE A 80 -10.88 12.97 2.02
CA ILE A 80 -9.80 13.94 2.30
C ILE A 80 -8.53 13.64 1.46
N TYR A 81 -8.45 12.49 0.78
CA TYR A 81 -7.25 12.04 0.09
C TYR A 81 -7.43 11.98 -1.44
N TYR A 82 -6.80 12.91 -2.15
CA TYR A 82 -6.66 12.89 -3.60
C TYR A 82 -5.24 12.48 -3.97
N LEU A 83 -4.99 11.18 -4.08
CA LEU A 83 -3.78 10.67 -4.71
C LEU A 83 -4.17 10.12 -6.08
N ASP A 84 -3.64 10.72 -7.15
CA ASP A 84 -3.80 10.19 -8.50
C ASP A 84 -3.07 8.86 -8.60
N ASN A 85 -3.86 7.82 -8.81
CA ASN A 85 -3.46 6.43 -8.75
C ASN A 85 -3.35 5.81 -10.14
N SER A 86 -3.54 6.60 -11.21
CA SER A 86 -3.45 6.16 -12.60
C SER A 86 -2.06 5.67 -13.00
N LEU A 87 -1.03 6.09 -12.27
CA LEU A 87 0.37 5.81 -12.58
C LEU A 87 0.94 4.57 -11.89
N ARG A 88 0.17 3.86 -11.04
CA ARG A 88 0.62 2.68 -10.24
C ARG A 88 1.42 1.68 -11.06
N LYS A 89 2.27 0.89 -10.39
CA LYS A 89 3.17 -0.11 -10.98
C LYS A 89 2.42 -1.02 -11.96
N ARG A 90 2.35 -0.57 -13.21
CA ARG A 90 2.07 -1.40 -14.36
C ARG A 90 3.35 -2.17 -14.53
N ILE A 91 3.32 -3.50 -14.33
CA ILE A 91 4.49 -4.37 -14.50
C ILE A 91 5.31 -3.85 -15.70
N LEU A 92 6.46 -3.24 -15.41
CA LEU A 92 7.37 -2.77 -16.44
C LEU A 92 7.90 -4.05 -17.09
N LYS A 93 7.31 -4.43 -18.22
CA LYS A 93 7.71 -5.62 -18.98
C LYS A 93 9.09 -5.47 -19.63
N THR A 94 9.70 -4.30 -19.49
CA THR A 94 10.96 -3.96 -20.14
C THR A 94 12.02 -3.79 -19.08
N ARG A 95 13.07 -4.63 -19.14
CA ARG A 95 14.31 -4.39 -18.41
C ARG A 95 14.90 -3.07 -18.87
N ILE A 96 15.12 -2.15 -17.94
CA ILE A 96 15.89 -0.94 -18.20
C ILE A 96 17.35 -1.32 -17.97
N GLY A 97 18.14 -1.29 -19.05
CA GLY A 97 19.53 -1.73 -19.04
C GLY A 97 19.72 -3.13 -19.67
N CYS A 98 20.69 -3.21 -20.58
CA CYS A 98 21.22 -4.48 -21.09
C CYS A 98 22.24 -5.03 -20.09
N LEU A 99 22.01 -6.25 -19.60
CA LEU A 99 23.06 -7.17 -19.16
C LEU A 99 23.02 -8.39 -20.07
#